data_AF-W2YZ96-F1
#
_entry.id   AF-W2YZ96-F1
#
_cell.length_a   1.000
_cell.length_b   1.000
_cell.length_c   1.000
_cell.angle_alpha   90.00
_cell.angle_beta   90.00
_cell.angle_gamma   90.00
#
_symmetry.space_group_name_H-M   'P 1'
#
loop_
_entity.id
_entity.type
_entity.pdbx_description
1 polymer ?
#
loop_
_entity_poly.entity_id
_entity_poly.type
_entity_poly.pdbx_seq_one_letter_code
_entity_poly.pdbx_strand_id
1 'polypeptide(L)'
;NSREKCLSLSSLSWELGWPRTPSTPLGEYEYIINPVNMRASHWDIIVIRLTYVDTPKKILRVQIYMYEPLMDEEYHDDLEVVMKGVAKDDEKNIAEKEGIRGFLERWHAATADNVPLIINPVEWIKAPEQPDGSSCGVLGGGSGPQLSYWKHEAANLQCFEE
;
A
#
# COMPACT_ATOMS: atom_id res chain seq x y z
N ASN A 1 18.93 10.74 14.52
CA ASN A 1 18.61 9.84 13.40
C ASN A 1 17.20 10.10 12.96
N SER A 2 17.02 10.82 11.85
CA SER A 2 15.71 11.00 11.24
C SER A 2 15.36 9.72 10.48
N ARG A 3 14.33 8.99 10.90
CA ARG A 3 13.66 8.04 10.02
C ARG A 3 13.13 8.81 8.81
N GLU A 4 13.22 8.22 7.63
CA GLU A 4 12.38 8.67 6.53
C GLU A 4 10.93 8.31 6.90
N LYS A 5 10.05 9.31 6.93
CA LYS A 5 8.68 9.08 7.44
C LYS A 5 7.87 8.22 6.47
N CYS A 6 8.09 8.34 5.17
CA CYS A 6 7.26 7.70 4.16
C CYS A 6 8.05 7.32 2.90
N LEU A 7 7.74 6.15 2.34
CA LEU A 7 8.18 5.69 1.02
C LEU A 7 6.96 5.52 0.10
N SER A 8 7.03 6.01 -1.13
CA SER A 8 6.00 5.74 -2.13
C SER A 8 6.47 4.66 -3.12
N LEU A 9 5.67 3.63 -3.33
CA LEU A 9 5.86 2.64 -4.39
C LEU A 9 5.16 3.13 -5.67
N SER A 10 5.73 2.79 -6.82
CA SER A 10 5.13 3.11 -8.12
C SER A 10 3.81 2.38 -8.32
N SER A 11 2.83 3.04 -8.93
CA SER A 11 1.58 2.40 -9.34
C SER A 11 1.77 1.31 -10.40
N LEU A 12 2.88 1.36 -11.11
CA LEU A 12 3.25 0.37 -12.11
C LEU A 12 3.95 -0.85 -11.50
N SER A 13 4.26 -0.83 -10.19
CA SER A 13 4.97 -1.95 -9.54
C SER A 13 4.16 -3.24 -9.55
N TRP A 14 2.83 -3.15 -9.51
CA TRP A 14 2.00 -4.33 -9.76
C TRP A 14 2.14 -4.78 -11.21
N GLU A 15 1.91 -3.93 -12.20
CA GLU A 15 1.88 -4.33 -13.62
C GLU A 15 3.22 -4.84 -14.16
N LEU A 16 4.30 -4.11 -13.86
CA LEU A 16 5.64 -4.37 -14.40
C LEU A 16 6.48 -5.29 -13.51
N GLY A 17 5.99 -5.59 -12.30
CA GLY A 17 6.70 -6.33 -11.28
C GLY A 17 7.38 -5.44 -10.25
N TRP A 18 7.51 -5.98 -9.03
CA TRP A 18 8.08 -5.26 -7.90
C TRP A 18 9.57 -4.96 -8.12
N PRO A 19 10.04 -3.80 -7.62
CA PRO A 19 11.44 -3.44 -7.76
C PRO A 19 12.36 -4.44 -7.07
N ARG A 20 13.64 -4.39 -7.44
CA ARG A 20 14.69 -5.15 -6.74
C ARG A 20 14.68 -4.81 -5.25
N THR A 21 15.00 -5.80 -4.41
CA THR A 21 14.96 -5.62 -2.95
C THR A 21 15.83 -4.43 -2.52
N PRO A 22 15.27 -3.42 -1.83
CA PRO A 22 16.07 -2.33 -1.30
C PRO A 22 17.05 -2.82 -0.22
N SER A 23 18.21 -2.16 -0.12
CA SER A 23 19.20 -2.45 0.92
C SER A 23 18.86 -1.82 2.27
N THR A 24 18.06 -0.75 2.26
CA THR A 24 17.58 -0.09 3.48
C THR A 24 16.57 -0.98 4.20
N PRO A 25 16.71 -1.26 5.50
CA PRO A 25 15.72 -2.06 6.23
C PRO A 25 14.32 -1.43 6.22
N LEU A 26 13.28 -2.27 6.15
CA LEU A 26 11.88 -1.81 6.22
C LEU A 26 11.62 -0.93 7.44
N GLY A 27 12.20 -1.27 8.59
CA GLY A 27 11.99 -0.52 9.82
C GLY A 27 12.63 0.86 9.89
N GLU A 28 13.32 1.32 8.84
CA GLU A 28 13.74 2.71 8.70
C GLU A 28 12.60 3.63 8.24
N TYR A 29 11.50 3.05 7.74
CA TYR A 29 10.30 3.76 7.32
C TYR A 29 9.18 3.64 8.35
N GLU A 30 8.30 4.65 8.43
CA GLU A 30 7.06 4.57 9.22
C GLU A 30 5.87 4.16 8.34
N TYR A 31 5.86 4.62 7.08
CA TYR A 31 4.82 4.34 6.12
C TYR A 31 5.38 3.96 4.75
N ILE A 32 4.68 3.04 4.08
CA ILE A 32 4.80 2.81 2.64
C ILE A 32 3.43 3.06 2.02
N ILE A 33 3.36 3.85 0.96
CA ILE A 33 2.12 4.14 0.24
C ILE A 33 2.26 3.60 -1.18
N ASN A 34 1.29 2.81 -1.63
CA ASN A 34 1.19 2.37 -3.01
C ASN A 34 -0.14 2.84 -3.61
N PRO A 35 -0.15 3.89 -4.46
CA PRO A 35 -1.27 4.14 -5.34
C PRO A 35 -1.35 3.01 -6.36
N VAL A 36 -2.52 2.41 -6.53
CA VAL A 36 -2.73 1.30 -7.44
C VAL A 36 -3.63 1.79 -8.57
N ASN A 37 -3.14 1.69 -9.81
CA ASN A 37 -3.98 1.96 -10.97
C ASN A 37 -4.64 0.65 -11.40
N MET A 38 -5.97 0.62 -11.35
CA MET A 38 -6.76 -0.50 -11.79
C MET A 38 -7.48 -0.15 -13.08
N ARG A 39 -7.43 -1.09 -14.03
CA ARG A 39 -8.20 -1.04 -15.28
C ARG A 39 -8.02 0.27 -16.07
N ALA A 40 -6.82 0.86 -15.99
CA ALA A 40 -6.39 2.08 -16.68
C ALA A 40 -7.08 3.40 -16.26
N SER A 41 -8.12 3.37 -15.42
CA SER A 41 -8.88 4.57 -15.05
C SER A 41 -9.25 4.66 -13.58
N HIS A 42 -9.15 3.56 -12.84
CA HIS A 42 -9.50 3.50 -11.42
C HIS A 42 -8.26 3.57 -10.54
N TRP A 43 -8.37 4.28 -9.41
CA TRP A 43 -7.24 4.53 -8.52
C TRP A 43 -7.60 4.18 -7.08
N ASP A 44 -6.79 3.29 -6.53
CA ASP A 44 -6.89 2.81 -5.16
C ASP A 44 -5.62 3.14 -4.38
N ILE A 45 -5.69 2.99 -3.06
CA ILE A 45 -4.53 3.23 -2.20
C ILE A 45 -4.35 2.06 -1.22
N ILE A 46 -3.13 1.54 -1.19
CA ILE A 46 -2.65 0.66 -0.12
C ILE A 46 -1.70 1.47 0.76
N VAL A 47 -2.03 1.60 2.04
CA VAL A 47 -1.19 2.25 3.06
C VAL A 47 -0.65 1.19 4.01
N ILE A 48 0.66 1.14 4.17
CA ILE A 48 1.35 0.13 4.96
C ILE A 48 2.06 0.87 6.09
N ARG A 49 1.63 0.64 7.33
CA ARG A 49 2.24 1.21 8.53
C ARG A 49 3.22 0.24 9.15
N LEU A 50 4.43 0.71 9.39
CA LEU A 50 5.54 -0.06 9.92
C LEU A 50 5.83 0.38 11.35
N THR A 51 5.87 -0.57 12.28
CA THR A 51 6.08 -0.26 13.70
C THR A 51 7.02 -1.28 14.34
N TYR A 52 8.11 -0.79 14.93
CA TYR A 52 8.90 -1.61 15.84
C TYR A 52 8.20 -1.68 17.19
N VAL A 53 8.00 -2.91 17.67
CA VAL A 53 7.49 -3.17 19.01
C VAL A 53 8.63 -3.73 19.84
N ASP A 54 9.05 -2.96 20.84
CA ASP A 54 10.06 -3.36 21.82
C ASP A 54 9.39 -4.19 22.93
N THR A 55 9.13 -5.45 22.61
CA THR A 55 8.91 -6.52 23.61
C THR A 55 10.20 -7.37 23.66
N PRO A 56 10.39 -8.43 24.48
CA PRO A 56 11.75 -8.91 24.82
C PRO A 56 12.61 -9.37 23.62
N LYS A 57 12.00 -9.54 22.43
CA LYS A 57 12.68 -9.47 21.13
C LYS A 57 12.06 -8.33 20.32
N LYS A 58 12.90 -7.51 19.67
CA LYS A 58 12.46 -6.48 18.71
C LYS A 58 11.69 -7.15 17.57
N ILE A 59 10.46 -6.73 17.31
CA ILE A 59 9.59 -7.26 16.25
C ILE A 59 9.20 -6.12 15.31
N LEU A 60 9.24 -6.35 14.00
CA LEU A 60 8.63 -5.45 13.02
C LEU A 60 7.18 -5.86 12.78
N ARG A 61 6.23 -4.99 13.13
CA ARG A 61 4.82 -5.15 12.79
C ARG A 61 4.48 -4.32 11.57
N VAL A 62 3.70 -4.92 10.68
CA VAL A 62 3.14 -4.31 9.47
C VAL A 62 1.63 -4.32 9.60
N GLN A 63 1.02 -3.14 9.62
CA GLN A 63 -0.42 -2.98 9.47
C GLN A 63 -0.71 -2.51 8.05
N ILE A 64 -1.67 -3.15 7.38
CA ILE A 64 -2.07 -2.81 6.01
C ILE A 64 -3.45 -2.18 6.06
N TYR A 65 -3.59 -1.07 5.36
CA TYR A 65 -4.86 -0.41 5.09
C TYR A 65 -5.11 -0.39 3.60
N MET A 66 -6.33 -0.71 3.20
CA MET A 66 -6.79 -0.61 1.83
C MET A 66 -7.92 0.39 1.74
N TYR A 67 -7.88 1.23 0.71
CA TYR A 67 -8.90 2.22 0.43
C TYR A 67 -9.24 2.18 -1.04
N GLU A 68 -10.51 1.88 -1.30
CA GLU A 68 -11.16 1.90 -2.61
C GLU A 68 -12.26 2.98 -2.51
N PRO A 69 -12.14 4.10 -3.25
CA PRO A 69 -13.01 5.26 -3.06
C PRO A 69 -14.50 5.09 -3.46
N LEU A 70 -14.82 4.11 -4.31
CA LEU A 70 -16.17 3.86 -4.86
C LEU A 70 -16.96 2.80 -4.07
N MET A 71 -16.33 2.15 -3.09
CA MET A 71 -16.83 1.01 -2.32
C MET A 71 -17.39 -0.14 -3.19
N ASP A 72 -16.85 -0.33 -4.39
CA ASP A 72 -17.19 -1.36 -5.35
C ASP A 72 -16.50 -2.69 -5.01
N GLU A 73 -17.30 -3.77 -4.95
CA GLU A 73 -16.79 -5.09 -4.58
C GLU A 73 -15.78 -5.65 -5.59
N GLU A 74 -15.88 -5.29 -6.87
CA GLU A 74 -14.95 -5.78 -7.90
C GLU A 74 -13.56 -5.15 -7.75
N TYR A 75 -13.50 -3.85 -7.46
CA TYR A 75 -12.23 -3.17 -7.16
C TYR A 75 -11.64 -3.60 -5.82
N HIS A 76 -12.48 -3.91 -4.82
CA HIS A 76 -12.01 -4.52 -3.57
C HIS A 76 -11.27 -5.83 -3.82
N ASP A 77 -11.87 -6.75 -4.58
CA ASP A 77 -11.28 -8.05 -4.89
C ASP A 77 -9.97 -7.88 -5.67
N ASP A 78 -9.95 -7.00 -6.66
CA ASP A 78 -8.74 -6.71 -7.44
C ASP A 78 -7.61 -6.18 -6.51
N LEU A 79 -7.91 -5.34 -5.52
CA LEU A 79 -6.91 -4.78 -4.60
C LEU A 79 -6.35 -5.83 -3.63
N GLU A 80 -7.19 -6.78 -3.20
CA GLU A 80 -6.72 -7.94 -2.46
C GLU A 80 -5.75 -8.79 -3.27
N VAL A 81 -5.98 -8.94 -4.59
CA VAL A 81 -5.07 -9.65 -5.50
C VAL A 81 -3.71 -8.95 -5.57
N VAL A 82 -3.67 -7.61 -5.65
CA VAL A 82 -2.40 -6.85 -5.63
C VAL A 82 -1.60 -7.12 -4.34
N MET A 83 -2.30 -7.20 -3.22
CA MET A 83 -1.67 -7.46 -1.92
C MET A 83 -1.16 -8.89 -1.77
N LYS A 84 -1.97 -9.88 -2.15
CA LYS A 84 -1.66 -11.31 -1.99
C LYS A 84 -0.72 -11.83 -3.08
N GLY A 85 -0.85 -11.34 -4.30
CA GLY A 85 -0.24 -11.92 -5.50
C GLY A 85 -1.13 -12.94 -6.18
N VAL A 86 -0.68 -13.40 -7.35
CA VAL A 86 -1.35 -14.44 -8.14
C VAL A 86 -0.50 -15.70 -8.11
N ALA A 87 -1.08 -16.81 -7.64
CA ALA A 87 -0.43 -18.11 -7.68
C ALA A 87 -0.42 -18.65 -9.12
N LYS A 88 0.62 -19.42 -9.47
CA LYS A 88 0.66 -20.12 -10.76
C LYS A 88 -0.51 -21.09 -10.89
N ASP A 89 -1.21 -21.04 -12.02
CA ASP A 89 -2.26 -22.00 -12.39
C ASP A 89 -2.00 -22.47 -13.82
N ASP A 90 -1.49 -23.69 -13.96
CA ASP A 90 -1.12 -24.28 -15.26
C ASP A 90 -2.36 -24.63 -16.10
N GLU A 91 -3.50 -24.96 -15.48
CA GLU A 91 -4.74 -25.28 -16.21
C GLU A 91 -5.35 -24.03 -16.84
N LYS A 92 -5.25 -22.89 -16.15
CA LYS A 92 -5.75 -21.59 -16.63
C LYS A 92 -4.70 -20.76 -17.38
N ASN A 93 -3.49 -21.28 -17.57
CA ASN A 93 -2.34 -20.55 -18.14
C ASN A 93 -2.05 -19.22 -17.43
N ILE A 94 -2.19 -19.18 -16.11
CA ILE A 94 -1.91 -18.00 -15.29
C ILE A 94 -0.48 -18.09 -14.75
N ALA A 95 0.34 -17.11 -15.11
CA ALA A 95 1.69 -16.97 -14.56
C ALA A 95 1.65 -16.51 -13.10
N GLU A 96 2.61 -16.99 -12.30
CA GLU A 96 2.81 -16.48 -10.94
C GLU A 96 3.16 -14.99 -10.96
N LYS A 97 2.63 -14.26 -10.00
CA LYS A 97 2.91 -12.84 -9.80
C LYS A 97 3.03 -12.55 -8.31
N GLU A 98 4.23 -12.11 -7.88
CA GLU A 98 4.47 -11.65 -6.51
C GLU A 98 3.49 -10.50 -6.18
N GLY A 99 2.88 -10.52 -4.99
CA GLY A 99 2.11 -9.40 -4.45
C GLY A 99 2.92 -8.56 -3.48
N ILE A 100 2.35 -7.46 -2.97
CA ILE A 100 3.00 -6.61 -1.97
C ILE A 100 3.50 -7.43 -0.78
N ARG A 101 2.72 -8.44 -0.35
CA ARG A 101 3.10 -9.28 0.79
C ARG A 101 4.43 -9.98 0.54
N GLY A 102 4.58 -10.62 -0.61
CA GLY A 102 5.82 -11.30 -0.99
C GLY A 102 6.99 -10.32 -1.09
N PHE A 103 6.74 -9.13 -1.66
CA PHE A 103 7.74 -8.07 -1.73
C PHE A 103 8.24 -7.65 -0.34
N LEU A 104 7.34 -7.39 0.62
CA LEU A 104 7.70 -7.04 2.00
C LEU A 104 8.44 -8.17 2.71
N GLU A 105 7.99 -9.41 2.54
CA GLU A 105 8.62 -10.58 3.14
C GLU A 105 10.06 -10.77 2.62
N ARG A 106 10.29 -10.71 1.30
CA ARG A 106 11.65 -10.81 0.75
C ARG A 106 12.53 -9.62 1.12
N TRP A 107 11.94 -8.43 1.26
CA TRP A 107 12.68 -7.25 1.65
C TRP A 107 13.14 -7.34 3.11
N HIS A 108 12.23 -7.72 4.00
CA HIS A 108 12.56 -7.96 5.39
C HIS A 108 13.65 -9.03 5.54
N ALA A 109 13.49 -10.18 4.86
CA ALA A 109 14.45 -11.27 4.91
C ALA A 109 15.86 -10.87 4.43
N ALA A 110 15.96 -9.94 3.48
CA ALA A 110 17.26 -9.49 2.97
C ALA A 110 17.98 -8.48 3.87
N THR A 111 17.27 -7.82 4.80
CA THR A 111 17.79 -6.66 5.53
C THR A 111 17.72 -6.79 7.06
N ALA A 112 16.90 -7.71 7.58
CA ALA A 112 16.68 -7.91 9.01
C ALA A 112 16.21 -9.35 9.32
N ASP A 113 16.93 -10.36 8.81
CA ASP A 113 16.61 -11.80 8.94
C ASP A 113 16.47 -12.30 10.39
N ASN A 114 17.11 -11.62 11.34
CA ASN A 114 17.08 -11.94 12.77
C ASN A 114 15.94 -11.24 13.54
N VAL A 115 15.17 -10.37 12.90
CA VAL A 115 14.02 -9.67 13.48
C VAL A 115 12.75 -10.39 13.02
N PRO A 116 11.82 -10.80 13.90
CA PRO A 116 10.54 -11.34 13.44
C PRO A 116 9.71 -10.29 12.70
N LEU A 117 9.09 -10.70 11.59
CA LEU A 117 8.10 -9.93 10.84
C LEU A 117 6.70 -10.44 11.17
N ILE A 118 5.80 -9.54 11.53
CA ILE A 118 4.37 -9.83 11.67
C ILE A 118 3.59 -8.92 10.73
N ILE A 119 2.95 -9.52 9.73
CA ILE A 119 2.01 -8.83 8.85
C ILE A 119 0.61 -9.11 9.37
N ASN A 120 -0.08 -8.08 9.85
CA ASN A 120 -1.44 -8.17 10.33
C ASN A 120 -2.44 -8.35 9.16
N PRO A 121 -3.67 -8.81 9.43
CA PRO A 121 -4.76 -8.76 8.46
C PRO A 121 -4.99 -7.34 7.92
N VAL A 122 -5.46 -7.27 6.68
CA VAL A 122 -5.86 -6.03 6.03
C VAL A 122 -7.01 -5.37 6.78
N GLU A 123 -6.92 -4.06 6.97
CA GLU A 123 -8.03 -3.22 7.43
C GLU A 123 -8.54 -2.36 6.27
N TRP A 124 -9.85 -2.41 6.02
CA TRP A 124 -10.49 -1.59 4.98
C TRP A 124 -10.89 -0.23 5.54
N ILE A 125 -10.40 0.82 4.89
CA ILE A 125 -10.83 2.19 5.11
C ILE A 125 -12.14 2.36 4.33
N LYS A 126 -13.24 2.63 5.04
CA LYS A 126 -14.59 2.74 4.46
C LYS A 126 -15.02 4.17 4.18
N ALA A 127 -14.18 5.14 4.52
CA ALA A 127 -14.50 6.56 4.41
C ALA A 127 -13.23 7.39 4.20
N PRO A 128 -13.33 8.52 3.47
CA PRO A 128 -14.56 9.04 2.83
C PRO A 128 -14.98 8.25 1.58
N GLU A 129 -16.27 8.19 1.30
CA GLU A 129 -16.81 7.65 0.04
C GLU A 129 -16.92 8.78 -0.99
N GLN A 130 -16.63 8.49 -2.26
CA GLN A 130 -16.76 9.46 -3.34
C GLN A 130 -18.23 9.69 -3.72
N PRO A 131 -18.76 10.93 -3.62
CA PRO A 131 -20.18 11.19 -3.83
C PRO A 131 -20.63 11.16 -5.30
N ASP A 132 -19.71 11.20 -6.27
CA ASP A 132 -20.04 11.29 -7.71
C ASP A 132 -19.86 9.98 -8.48
N GLY A 133 -19.43 8.90 -7.82
CA GLY A 133 -19.29 7.56 -8.38
C GLY A 133 -18.37 7.44 -9.60
N SER A 134 -17.60 8.49 -9.95
CA SER A 134 -16.91 8.57 -11.24
C SER A 134 -15.53 9.22 -11.17
N SER A 135 -15.13 9.77 -10.01
CA SER A 135 -13.89 10.55 -9.89
C SER A 135 -12.85 9.98 -8.92
N CYS A 136 -12.60 8.67 -8.94
CA CYS A 136 -11.49 8.01 -8.23
C CYS A 136 -10.10 8.66 -8.47
N GLY A 137 -9.93 9.35 -9.61
CA GLY A 137 -8.71 10.09 -9.98
C GLY A 137 -8.62 11.55 -9.51
N VAL A 138 -9.58 12.10 -8.76
CA VAL A 138 -9.50 13.49 -8.22
C VAL A 138 -8.60 13.54 -6.97
N LEU A 139 -7.49 12.81 -7.05
CA LEU A 139 -6.25 13.05 -6.33
C LEU A 139 -5.21 13.76 -7.24
N GLY A 140 -5.52 14.01 -8.53
CA GLY A 140 -4.57 14.52 -9.53
C GLY A 140 -4.86 15.88 -10.19
N GLY A 141 -6.04 16.48 -10.03
CA GLY A 141 -6.29 17.79 -10.65
C GLY A 141 -7.75 18.25 -10.64
N GLY A 142 -8.09 19.14 -9.73
CA GLY A 142 -9.39 19.81 -9.72
C GLY A 142 -9.38 21.01 -8.79
N SER A 143 -9.32 22.21 -9.36
CA SER A 143 -9.44 23.47 -8.61
C SER A 143 -10.84 23.59 -8.01
N GLY A 144 -11.01 23.27 -6.73
CA GLY A 144 -12.28 23.39 -6.02
C GLY A 144 -12.24 23.00 -4.52
N PRO A 145 -13.32 23.25 -3.75
CA PRO A 145 -13.40 23.12 -2.29
C PRO A 145 -13.21 21.68 -1.72
N GLN A 146 -12.99 20.68 -2.57
CA GLN A 146 -12.63 19.32 -2.17
C GLN A 146 -11.13 19.18 -1.79
N LEU A 147 -10.26 20.04 -2.30
CA LEU A 147 -8.83 20.08 -1.93
C LEU A 147 -8.63 20.50 -0.46
N SER A 148 -9.51 21.34 0.08
CA SER A 148 -9.47 21.76 1.49
C SER A 148 -9.86 20.65 2.46
N TYR A 149 -10.69 19.68 2.04
CA TYR A 149 -11.15 18.60 2.90
C TYR A 149 -10.05 17.56 3.12
N TRP A 150 -9.37 17.14 2.05
CA TRP A 150 -8.19 16.28 2.14
C TRP A 150 -6.96 16.99 2.71
N LYS A 151 -6.78 18.30 2.52
CA LYS A 151 -5.75 19.02 3.31
C LYS A 151 -6.00 18.96 4.81
N HIS A 152 -7.25 18.81 5.27
CA HIS A 152 -7.57 18.72 6.69
C HIS A 152 -7.44 17.27 7.22
N GLU A 153 -7.85 16.26 6.44
CA GLU A 153 -7.72 14.84 6.82
C GLU A 153 -6.32 14.25 6.53
N ALA A 154 -5.66 14.64 5.44
CA ALA A 154 -4.25 14.33 5.17
C ALA A 154 -3.29 15.18 6.02
N ALA A 155 -3.69 16.33 6.57
CA ALA A 155 -2.93 16.96 7.66
C ALA A 155 -2.91 16.10 8.94
N ASN A 156 -3.90 15.21 9.12
CA ASN A 156 -3.87 14.20 10.18
C ASN A 156 -3.05 12.94 9.79
N LEU A 157 -2.68 12.80 8.51
CA LEU A 157 -1.80 11.77 7.95
C LEU A 157 -0.63 12.46 7.22
N GLN A 158 0.26 13.14 7.96
CA GLN A 158 1.42 13.88 7.44
C GLN A 158 2.36 13.00 6.56
N CYS A 159 2.01 12.78 5.30
CA CYS A 159 2.78 11.98 4.35
C CYS A 159 2.81 12.56 2.93
N PHE A 160 2.42 13.83 2.73
CA PHE A 160 2.61 14.51 1.46
C PHE A 160 2.81 16.02 1.67
N GLU A 161 4.02 16.42 2.07
CA GLU A 161 4.58 17.77 1.87
C GLU A 161 6.03 17.78 2.39
N GLU A 162 7.00 17.81 1.46
CA GLU A 162 8.01 18.89 1.34
C GLU A 162 8.23 19.16 -0.15
#